data_AF-A0A0P0MDY8-F1
#
_entry.id   AF-A0A0P0MDY8-F1
#
_cell.length_a   1.000
_cell.length_b   1.000
_cell.length_c   1.000
_cell.angle_alpha   90.00
_cell.angle_beta   90.00
_cell.angle_gamma   90.00
#
_symmetry.space_group_name_H-M   'P 1'
#
loop_
_entity.id
_entity.type
_entity.pdbx_description
1 polymer ?
#
loop_
_entity_poly.entity_id
_entity_poly.type
_entity_poly.pdbx_seq_one_letter_code
_entity_poly.pdbx_strand_id
1 'polypeptide(L)'
;MTQVRKVAVCASDRARAQVGFTLIEVLVALGIVAIALMAGLRSTDALTRNASRQSTQWLAQICAENEFTRLRLSRQVPPIGESQVACPQAQLNLQVNLSVQVTPNPNFRRVDARVLQVQGSEATPLLQLSTVMGRY
;
A
#
# COMPACT_ATOMS: atom_id res chain seq x y z
N MET A 1 -60.07 9.16 63.02
CA MET A 1 -59.84 10.61 62.84
C MET A 1 -58.33 10.84 62.75
N THR A 2 -57.75 10.84 61.55
CA THR A 2 -57.47 12.03 60.71
C THR A 2 -56.32 12.88 61.26
N GLN A 3 -55.11 12.73 60.70
CA GLN A 3 -54.60 13.74 59.77
C GLN A 3 -53.27 13.30 59.14
N VAL A 4 -53.33 13.21 57.81
CA VAL A 4 -52.21 13.18 56.88
C VAL A 4 -51.51 14.55 56.93
N ARG A 5 -50.21 14.60 57.23
CA ARG A 5 -49.38 15.79 56.96
C ARG A 5 -48.76 15.66 55.57
N LYS A 6 -49.21 16.51 54.67
CA LYS A 6 -48.70 16.74 53.31
C LYS A 6 -47.84 18.00 53.37
N VAL A 7 -46.53 17.95 53.09
CA VAL A 7 -45.77 19.17 52.73
C VAL A 7 -44.66 18.88 51.72
N ALA A 8 -44.86 19.48 50.55
CA ALA A 8 -43.93 20.02 49.56
C ALA A 8 -42.77 19.18 49.00
N VAL A 9 -42.97 18.73 47.76
CA VAL A 9 -41.89 18.61 46.76
C VAL A 9 -41.39 20.03 46.44
N CYS A 10 -40.14 20.34 46.77
CA CYS A 10 -39.46 21.50 46.19
C CYS A 10 -38.92 21.11 44.81
N ALA A 11 -39.64 21.47 43.75
CA ALA A 11 -39.06 21.54 42.42
C ALA A 11 -38.07 22.71 42.41
N SER A 12 -36.77 22.40 42.52
CA SER A 12 -35.74 23.39 42.28
C SER A 12 -35.41 23.37 40.80
N ASP A 13 -36.13 24.19 40.02
CA ASP A 13 -35.62 24.67 38.74
C ASP A 13 -34.30 25.40 39.02
N ARG A 14 -33.18 24.69 38.86
CA ARG A 14 -31.88 25.35 38.82
C ARG A 14 -31.77 25.97 37.43
N ALA A 15 -31.97 27.28 37.43
CA ALA A 15 -31.61 28.23 36.40
C ALA A 15 -30.44 27.71 35.55
N ARG A 16 -30.64 27.69 34.22
CA ARG A 16 -29.57 27.51 33.25
C ARG A 16 -28.45 28.50 33.59
N ALA A 17 -27.38 27.99 34.19
CA ALA A 17 -26.14 28.73 34.29
C ALA A 17 -25.68 28.95 32.85
N GLN A 18 -25.67 30.21 32.41
CA GLN A 18 -24.90 30.57 31.23
C GLN A 18 -23.43 30.37 31.59
N VAL A 19 -22.90 29.23 31.16
CA VAL A 19 -21.48 28.90 31.24
C VAL A 19 -20.79 29.78 30.19
N GLY A 20 -20.11 30.84 30.65
CA GLY A 20 -19.22 31.61 29.80
C GLY A 20 -17.99 30.79 29.43
N PHE A 21 -17.54 30.90 28.17
CA PHE A 21 -16.32 30.26 27.69
C PHE A 21 -15.12 30.70 28.53
N THR A 22 -14.54 29.78 29.29
CA THR A 22 -13.29 30.04 29.99
C THR A 22 -12.12 29.97 29.00
N LEU A 23 -11.08 30.78 29.21
CA LEU A 23 -9.88 30.76 28.38
C LEU A 23 -9.22 29.36 28.37
N ILE A 24 -9.28 28.64 29.49
CA ILE A 24 -8.74 27.29 29.61
C ILE A 24 -9.51 26.27 28.75
N GLU A 25 -10.83 26.41 28.60
CA GLU A 25 -11.65 25.52 27.79
C GLU A 25 -11.32 25.64 26.29
N VAL A 26 -11.15 26.87 25.80
CA VAL A 26 -10.73 27.11 24.41
C VAL A 26 -9.31 26.58 24.17
N LEU A 27 -8.39 26.77 25.13
CA LEU A 27 -7.03 26.24 25.02
C LEU A 27 -7.00 24.70 25.00
N VAL A 28 -7.80 24.05 25.85
CA VAL A 28 -7.91 22.58 25.86
C VAL A 28 -8.53 22.09 24.55
N ALA A 29 -9.59 22.73 24.06
CA ALA A 29 -10.23 22.39 22.79
C ALA A 29 -9.24 22.50 21.61
N LEU A 30 -8.50 23.61 21.52
CA LEU A 30 -7.45 23.79 20.53
C LEU A 30 -6.32 22.75 20.67
N GLY A 31 -5.95 22.39 21.89
CA GLY A 31 -4.98 21.33 22.17
C GLY A 31 -5.41 19.98 21.61
N ILE A 32 -6.65 19.56 21.88
CA ILE A 32 -7.22 18.31 21.35
C ILE A 32 -7.27 18.35 19.82
N VAL A 33 -7.73 19.46 19.24
CA VAL A 33 -7.79 19.64 17.78
C VAL A 33 -6.40 19.57 17.15
N ALA A 34 -5.39 20.22 17.75
CA ALA A 34 -4.01 20.17 17.27
C ALA A 34 -3.46 18.73 17.27
N ILE A 35 -3.70 17.97 18.35
CA ILE A 35 -3.28 16.56 18.44
C ILE A 35 -4.00 15.70 17.39
N ALA A 36 -5.31 15.88 17.23
CA ALA A 36 -6.10 15.16 16.23
C ALA A 36 -5.62 15.44 14.80
N LEU A 37 -5.33 16.71 14.48
CA LEU A 37 -4.77 17.10 13.19
C LEU A 37 -3.37 16.50 12.96
N MET A 38 -2.50 16.53 13.96
CA MET A 38 -1.16 15.91 13.85
C MET A 38 -1.25 14.39 13.61
N ALA A 39 -2.16 13.70 14.29
CA ALA A 39 -2.40 12.29 14.06
C ALA A 39 -2.94 12.02 12.64
N GLY A 40 -3.90 12.83 12.18
CA GLY A 40 -4.45 12.75 10.82
C GLY A 40 -3.37 12.96 9.75
N LEU A 41 -2.53 13.98 9.90
CA LEU A 41 -1.42 14.25 8.98
C LEU A 41 -0.43 13.08 8.91
N ARG A 42 -0.07 12.49 10.05
CA ARG A 42 0.80 11.30 10.05
C ARG A 42 0.18 10.10 9.35
N SER A 43 -1.14 9.90 9.47
CA SER A 43 -1.86 8.85 8.77
C SER A 43 -1.85 9.08 7.25
N THR A 44 -2.16 10.31 6.80
CA THR A 44 -2.15 10.67 5.37
C THR A 44 -0.75 10.53 4.78
N ASP A 45 0.28 10.97 5.50
CA ASP A 45 1.67 10.86 5.08
C ASP A 45 2.14 9.40 4.95
N ALA A 46 1.73 8.53 5.87
CA ALA A 46 1.96 7.09 5.73
C ALA A 46 1.28 6.51 4.47
N LEU A 47 0.03 6.91 4.19
CA LEU A 47 -0.69 6.49 2.99
C LEU A 47 0.01 6.96 1.70
N THR A 48 0.47 8.21 1.66
CA THR A 48 1.19 8.77 0.50
C THR A 48 2.50 8.03 0.23
N ARG A 49 3.29 7.72 1.27
CA ARG A 49 4.51 6.91 1.11
C ARG A 49 4.22 5.51 0.58
N ASN A 50 3.13 4.89 1.04
CA ASN A 50 2.71 3.58 0.56
C ASN A 50 2.29 3.63 -0.91
N ALA A 51 1.54 4.66 -1.32
CA ALA A 51 1.13 4.86 -2.71
C ALA A 51 2.32 5.07 -3.66
N SER A 52 3.34 5.83 -3.24
CA SER A 52 4.57 6.03 -4.02
C SER A 52 5.32 4.71 -4.26
N ARG A 53 5.49 3.88 -3.22
CA ARG A 53 6.12 2.55 -3.35
C ARG A 53 5.33 1.62 -4.26
N GLN A 54 4.00 1.73 -4.22
CA GLN A 54 3.11 0.94 -5.05
C GLN A 54 3.28 1.26 -6.54
N SER A 55 3.51 2.53 -6.89
CA SER A 55 3.75 2.93 -8.29
C SER A 55 5.00 2.27 -8.90
N THR A 56 6.12 2.22 -8.16
CA THR A 56 7.34 1.55 -8.64
C THR A 56 7.15 0.05 -8.83
N GLN A 57 6.37 -0.60 -7.97
CA GLN A 57 6.01 -2.01 -8.13
C GLN A 57 5.15 -2.25 -9.38
N TRP A 58 4.21 -1.35 -9.68
CA TRP A 58 3.41 -1.44 -10.90
C TRP A 58 4.26 -1.33 -12.17
N LEU A 59 5.24 -0.42 -12.20
CA LEU A 59 6.17 -0.33 -13.34
C LEU A 59 7.02 -1.60 -13.50
N ALA A 60 7.44 -2.20 -12.38
CA ALA A 60 8.14 -3.48 -12.42
C ALA A 60 7.24 -4.62 -12.91
N GLN A 61 5.98 -4.67 -12.49
CA GLN A 61 4.99 -5.64 -12.95
C GLN A 61 4.80 -5.58 -14.47
N ILE A 62 4.65 -4.37 -15.02
CA ILE A 62 4.53 -4.14 -16.47
C ILE A 62 5.73 -4.74 -17.22
N CYS A 63 6.95 -4.52 -16.72
CA CYS A 63 8.15 -5.12 -17.34
C CYS A 63 8.13 -6.64 -17.34
N ALA A 64 7.76 -7.27 -16.22
CA ALA A 64 7.70 -8.72 -16.13
C ALA A 64 6.61 -9.31 -17.05
N GLU A 65 5.41 -8.69 -17.08
CA GLU A 65 4.30 -9.12 -17.92
C GLU A 65 4.57 -8.92 -19.41
N ASN A 66 5.22 -7.82 -19.79
CA ASN A 66 5.66 -7.59 -21.17
C ASN A 66 6.61 -8.69 -21.62
N GLU A 67 7.56 -9.09 -20.77
CA GLU A 67 8.51 -10.14 -21.12
C GLU A 67 7.85 -11.53 -21.18
N PHE A 68 6.93 -11.86 -20.26
CA PHE A 68 6.13 -13.09 -20.38
C PHE A 68 5.28 -13.10 -21.64
N THR A 69 4.69 -11.96 -22.00
CA THR A 69 3.91 -11.82 -23.23
C THR A 69 4.80 -11.99 -24.45
N ARG A 70 6.00 -11.40 -24.46
CA ARG A 70 7.00 -11.59 -25.53
C ARG A 70 7.37 -13.06 -25.70
N LEU A 71 7.64 -13.75 -24.60
CA LEU A 71 7.95 -15.19 -24.62
C LEU A 71 6.77 -16.01 -25.17
N ARG A 72 5.52 -15.71 -24.77
CA ARG A 72 4.32 -16.39 -25.31
C ARG A 72 4.13 -16.13 -26.81
N LEU A 73 4.33 -14.88 -27.25
CA LEU A 73 4.21 -14.50 -28.66
C LEU A 73 5.30 -15.13 -29.54
N SER A 74 6.47 -15.48 -28.97
CA SER A 74 7.54 -16.15 -29.71
C SER A 74 7.17 -17.58 -30.17
N ARG A 75 6.10 -18.17 -29.61
CA ARG A 75 5.61 -19.53 -29.90
C ARG A 75 6.68 -20.63 -29.80
N GLN A 76 7.76 -20.35 -29.07
CA GLN A 76 8.84 -21.28 -28.82
C GLN A 76 9.07 -21.39 -27.33
N VAL A 77 9.41 -22.60 -26.89
CA VAL A 77 9.74 -22.82 -25.48
C VAL A 77 11.08 -22.13 -25.20
N PRO A 78 11.14 -21.21 -24.21
CA PRO A 78 12.35 -20.44 -23.96
C PRO A 78 13.52 -21.36 -23.56
N PRO A 79 14.75 -21.07 -23.99
CA PRO A 79 15.93 -21.85 -23.64
C PRO A 79 16.13 -21.87 -22.11
N ILE A 80 16.68 -22.97 -21.59
CA ILE A 80 17.03 -23.11 -20.17
C ILE A 80 18.19 -22.17 -19.87
N GLY A 81 18.19 -21.58 -18.68
CA GLY A 81 19.27 -20.72 -18.21
C GLY A 81 18.78 -19.34 -17.82
N GLU A 82 19.71 -18.41 -17.72
CA GLU A 82 19.42 -17.03 -17.37
C GLU A 82 19.57 -16.10 -18.57
N SER A 83 18.66 -15.14 -18.69
CA SER A 83 18.77 -14.07 -19.66
C SER A 83 18.37 -12.74 -19.04
N GLN A 84 18.93 -11.66 -19.56
CA GLN A 84 18.70 -10.32 -19.05
C GLN A 84 18.09 -9.47 -20.16
N VAL A 85 17.03 -8.73 -19.84
CA VAL A 85 16.30 -7.89 -20.78
C VAL A 85 16.16 -6.50 -20.16
N ALA A 86 16.66 -5.48 -20.86
CA ALA A 86 16.46 -4.10 -20.45
C ALA A 86 14.99 -3.71 -20.66
N CYS A 87 14.38 -3.08 -19.66
CA CYS A 87 13.01 -2.60 -19.71
C CYS A 87 12.91 -1.19 -19.10
N PRO A 88 13.40 -0.14 -19.79
CA PRO A 88 13.25 1.21 -19.29
C PRO A 88 11.76 1.58 -19.19
N GLN A 89 11.33 2.09 -18.03
CA GLN A 89 9.95 2.53 -17.78
C GLN A 89 9.95 3.90 -17.13
N ALA A 90 9.28 4.87 -17.77
CA ALA A 90 9.35 6.28 -17.37
C ALA A 90 10.81 6.72 -17.18
N GLN A 91 11.17 7.23 -16.00
CA GLN A 91 12.54 7.64 -15.66
C GLN A 91 13.32 6.57 -14.87
N LEU A 92 12.83 5.32 -14.86
CA LEU A 92 13.47 4.21 -14.15
C LEU A 92 14.14 3.27 -15.15
N ASN A 93 15.44 3.03 -14.93
CA ASN A 93 16.17 1.99 -15.62
C ASN A 93 15.87 0.66 -14.93
N LEU A 94 14.90 -0.09 -15.47
CA LEU A 94 14.58 -1.42 -14.98
C LEU A 94 15.21 -2.49 -15.89
N GLN A 95 15.53 -3.60 -15.27
CA GLN A 95 16.11 -4.77 -15.92
C GLN A 95 15.34 -6.01 -15.45
N VAL A 96 14.95 -6.85 -16.40
CA VAL A 96 14.30 -8.13 -16.14
C VAL A 96 15.35 -9.23 -16.28
N ASN A 97 15.62 -9.94 -15.20
CA ASN A 97 16.43 -11.15 -15.21
C ASN A 97 15.48 -12.35 -15.24
N LEU A 98 15.45 -13.03 -16.38
CA LEU A 98 14.72 -14.26 -16.57
C LEU A 98 15.56 -15.45 -16.15
N SER A 99 14.97 -16.38 -15.41
CA SER A 99 15.54 -17.68 -15.08
C SER A 99 14.58 -18.76 -15.54
N VAL A 100 15.01 -19.60 -16.47
CA VAL A 100 14.22 -20.68 -17.04
C VAL A 100 14.73 -22.01 -16.50
N GLN A 101 13.86 -22.75 -15.83
CA GLN A 101 14.18 -24.02 -15.18
C GLN A 101 13.34 -25.16 -15.75
N VAL A 102 13.95 -26.34 -15.78
CA VAL A 102 13.26 -27.59 -16.16
C VAL A 102 12.22 -27.94 -15.10
N THR A 103 11.15 -28.59 -15.54
CA THR A 103 10.17 -29.21 -14.64
C THR A 103 10.16 -30.72 -14.89
N PRO A 104 9.60 -31.54 -13.97
CA PRO A 104 9.47 -32.98 -14.20
C PRO A 104 8.72 -33.34 -15.48
N ASN A 105 7.81 -32.47 -15.96
CA ASN A 105 7.16 -32.64 -17.24
C ASN A 105 7.96 -31.93 -18.34
N PRO A 106 8.50 -32.64 -19.34
CA PRO A 106 9.33 -32.03 -20.39
C PRO A 106 8.57 -31.04 -21.28
N ASN A 107 7.23 -31.07 -21.28
CA ASN A 107 6.41 -30.10 -22.01
C ASN A 107 6.26 -28.75 -21.30
N PHE A 108 6.69 -28.64 -20.04
CA PHE A 108 6.59 -27.43 -19.24
C PHE A 108 7.95 -26.93 -18.78
N ARG A 109 8.14 -25.62 -18.84
CA ARG A 109 9.26 -24.92 -18.21
C ARG A 109 8.74 -23.91 -17.22
N ARG A 110 9.41 -23.82 -16.07
CA ARG A 110 9.17 -22.73 -15.13
C ARG A 110 10.02 -21.55 -15.55
N VAL A 111 9.41 -20.39 -15.67
CA VAL A 111 10.07 -19.14 -16.02
C VAL A 111 9.85 -18.17 -14.87
N ASP A 112 10.94 -17.75 -14.25
CA ASP A 112 10.96 -16.74 -13.19
C ASP A 112 11.48 -15.43 -13.78
N ALA A 113 10.74 -14.35 -13.64
CA ALA A 113 11.14 -13.00 -14.02
C ALA A 113 11.41 -12.17 -12.77
N ARG A 114 12.67 -11.84 -12.52
CA ARG A 114 13.08 -10.94 -11.43
C ARG A 114 13.37 -9.56 -12.00
N VAL A 115 12.64 -8.56 -11.52
CA VAL A 115 12.80 -7.18 -11.96
C VAL A 115 13.66 -6.41 -10.97
N LEU A 116 14.73 -5.83 -11.49
CA LEU A 116 15.73 -5.06 -10.77
C LEU A 116 15.68 -3.62 -11.26
N GLN A 117 15.80 -2.68 -10.33
CA GLN A 117 16.12 -1.30 -10.67
C GLN A 117 17.64 -1.13 -10.67
N VAL A 118 18.19 -0.68 -11.79
CA VAL A 118 19.62 -0.45 -11.94
C VAL A 118 19.91 1.03 -11.81
N GLN A 119 20.71 1.40 -10.81
CA GLN A 119 21.23 2.76 -10.62
C GLN A 119 22.74 2.70 -10.48
N GLY A 120 23.46 3.03 -11.56
CA GLY A 120 24.91 2.90 -11.60
C GLY A 120 25.34 1.44 -11.44
N SER A 121 26.11 1.14 -10.39
CA SER A 121 26.55 -0.22 -10.03
C SER A 121 25.61 -0.95 -9.07
N GLU A 122 24.57 -0.29 -8.55
CA GLU A 122 23.62 -0.91 -7.63
C GLU A 122 22.42 -1.48 -8.39
N ALA A 123 22.00 -2.69 -8.00
CA ALA A 123 20.82 -3.37 -8.53
C ALA A 123 19.88 -3.74 -7.37
N THR A 124 18.75 -3.05 -7.27
CA THR A 124 17.76 -3.27 -6.21
C THR A 124 16.59 -4.13 -6.74
N PRO A 125 16.30 -5.31 -6.16
CA PRO A 125 15.16 -6.11 -6.59
C PRO A 125 13.84 -5.45 -6.17
N LEU A 126 12.94 -5.29 -7.14
CA LEU A 126 11.62 -4.69 -6.92
C LEU A 126 10.51 -5.72 -6.83
N LEU A 127 10.57 -6.75 -7.69
CA LEU A 127 9.52 -7.73 -7.88
C LEU A 127 10.10 -9.03 -8.44
N GLN A 128 9.49 -10.16 -8.10
CA GLN A 128 9.72 -11.43 -8.79
C GLN A 128 8.37 -12.09 -9.10
N LEU A 129 8.16 -12.46 -10.36
CA LEU A 129 7.01 -13.22 -10.81
C LEU A 129 7.46 -14.57 -11.36
N SER A 130 6.64 -15.59 -11.16
CA SER A 130 6.91 -16.94 -11.65
C SER A 130 5.72 -17.43 -12.46
N THR A 131 6.00 -18.03 -13.61
CA THR A 131 4.98 -18.65 -14.46
C THR A 131 5.48 -19.99 -14.99
N VAL A 132 4.54 -20.81 -15.45
CA VAL A 132 4.85 -22.07 -16.14
C VAL A 132 4.42 -21.90 -17.58
N MET A 133 5.35 -22.13 -18.51
CA MET A 133 5.09 -22.04 -19.94
C MET A 133 5.08 -23.43 -20.57
N GLY A 134 4.02 -23.71 -21.33
CA GLY A 134 3.88 -24.91 -22.15
C GLY A 134 4.37 -24.69 -23.58
N ARG A 135 4.50 -25.80 -24.31
CA ARG A 135 4.92 -25.80 -25.71
C ARG A 135 3.82 -25.38 -26.70
N TYR A 136 2.56 -25.30 -26.27
CA TYR A 136 1.37 -25.08 -27.11
C TYR A 136 0.43 -24.06 -26.49
#